data_AF-A0A925W7H0-F1
#
_entry.id   AF-A0A925W7H0-F1
#
_cell.length_a   1.000
_cell.length_b   1.000
_cell.length_c   1.000
_cell.angle_alpha   90.00
_cell.angle_beta   90.00
_cell.angle_gamma   90.00
#
_symmetry.space_group_name_H-M   'P 1'
#
loop_
_entity.id
_entity.type
_entity.pdbx_description
1 polymer ?
#
loop_
_entity_poly.entity_id
_entity_poly.type
_entity_poly.pdbx_seq_one_letter_code
_entity_poly.pdbx_strand_id
1 'polypeptide(L)'
;MSEKRSSTSAKLLYRPVGLASSVVGGLLASTIFKQVWKQAAPGDKPDPPGPLESEYPLRQILIAAAVQGAIFAVVKTAIDRAGARAFERWTGEWPGS
;
A
#
# COMPACT_ATOMS: atom_id res chain seq x y z
N MET A 1 35.52 1.17 -1.03
CA MET A 1 34.05 1.37 -1.01
C MET A 1 33.72 2.24 0.19
N SER A 2 33.23 3.47 -0.04
CA SER A 2 32.95 4.42 1.04
C SER A 2 31.51 4.23 1.54
N GLU A 3 31.35 3.56 2.68
CA GLU A 3 30.08 3.52 3.41
C GLU A 3 29.74 4.94 3.90
N LYS A 4 28.80 5.61 3.23
CA LYS A 4 28.21 6.86 3.72
C LYS A 4 27.38 6.55 4.98
N ARG A 5 27.99 6.70 6.16
CA ARG A 5 27.26 6.73 7.44
C ARG A 5 26.29 7.91 7.45
N SER A 6 25.02 7.66 7.14
CA SER A 6 23.96 8.65 7.33
C SER A 6 23.71 8.87 8.82
N SER A 7 23.93 10.10 9.30
CA SER A 7 23.79 10.49 10.70
C SER A 7 22.36 10.26 11.21
N THR A 8 22.25 9.85 12.48
CA THR A 8 21.00 9.51 13.19
C THR A 8 19.92 10.60 13.06
N SER A 9 20.31 11.87 12.94
CA SER A 9 19.43 13.02 12.77
C SER A 9 18.68 13.02 11.43
N ALA A 10 19.32 12.57 10.34
CA ALA A 10 18.68 12.46 9.03
C ALA A 10 17.65 11.31 9.00
N LYS A 11 17.92 10.20 9.70
CA LYS A 11 16.98 9.08 9.87
C LYS A 11 15.79 9.46 10.73
N LEU A 12 15.96 10.34 11.73
CA LEU A 12 14.89 10.79 12.60
C LEU A 12 13.96 11.81 11.91
N LEU A 13 14.50 12.63 11.02
CA LEU A 13 13.73 13.63 10.27
C LEU A 13 12.94 13.02 9.09
N TYR A 14 13.44 11.95 8.47
CA TYR A 14 12.73 11.23 7.39
C TYR A 14 11.70 10.21 7.87
N ARG A 15 11.84 9.70 9.11
CA ARG A 15 10.89 8.77 9.72
C ARG A 15 9.44 9.28 9.75
N PRO A 16 9.13 10.51 10.19
CA PRO A 16 7.75 10.98 10.25
C PRO A 16 7.15 11.18 8.85
N VAL A 17 7.95 11.58 7.85
CA VAL A 17 7.47 11.70 6.46
C VAL A 17 7.17 10.33 5.88
N GLY A 18 8.08 9.37 6.04
CA GLY A 18 7.84 7.99 5.59
C GLY A 18 6.63 7.34 6.27
N LEU A 19 6.44 7.58 7.57
CA LEU A 19 5.25 7.12 8.31
C LEU A 19 3.97 7.81 7.83
N ALA A 20 3.98 9.14 7.65
CA ALA A 20 2.82 9.88 7.16
C ALA A 20 2.42 9.43 5.76
N SER A 21 3.39 9.24 4.85
CA SER A 21 3.15 8.68 3.52
C SER A 21 2.61 7.26 3.59
N SER A 22 3.07 6.44 4.54
CA SER A 22 2.56 5.07 4.75
C SER A 22 1.11 5.06 5.24
N VAL A 23 0.74 5.98 6.14
CA VAL A 23 -0.64 6.12 6.63
C VAL A 23 -1.56 6.58 5.50
N VAL A 24 -1.16 7.62 4.76
CA VAL A 24 -1.96 8.15 3.63
C VAL A 24 -2.11 7.09 2.54
N GLY A 25 -1.03 6.37 2.20
CA GLY A 25 -1.07 5.25 1.27
C GLY A 25 -1.97 4.11 1.75
N GLY A 26 -1.91 3.77 3.04
CA GLY A 26 -2.77 2.76 3.65
C GLY A 26 -4.26 3.12 3.62
N LEU A 27 -4.61 4.38 3.86
CA LEU A 27 -5.98 4.90 3.79
C LEU A 27 -6.54 4.91 2.36
N LEU A 28 -5.70 5.31 1.38
CA LEU A 28 -6.05 5.24 -0.04
C LEU A 28 -6.27 3.79 -0.50
N ALA A 29 -5.35 2.89 -0.13
CA ALA A 29 -5.47 1.48 -0.48
C ALA A 29 -6.72 0.82 0.11
N SER A 30 -7.06 1.13 1.36
CA SER A 30 -8.26 0.59 2.01
C SER A 30 -9.56 1.12 1.41
N THR A 31 -9.59 2.38 0.96
CA THR A 31 -10.75 2.93 0.22
C THR A 31 -10.95 2.26 -1.13
N ILE A 32 -9.87 2.10 -1.91
CA ILE A 32 -9.91 1.43 -3.23
C ILE A 32 -10.33 -0.03 -3.07
N PHE A 33 -9.79 -0.73 -2.07
CA PHE A 33 -10.17 -2.11 -1.77
C PHE A 33 -11.66 -2.25 -1.49
N LYS A 34 -12.24 -1.39 -0.64
CA LYS A 34 -13.69 -1.38 -0.38
C LYS A 34 -14.51 -1.15 -1.65
N GLN A 35 -14.06 -0.25 -2.53
CA GLN A 35 -14.74 0.04 -3.79
C GLN A 35 -14.75 -1.18 -4.73
N VAL A 36 -13.60 -1.84 -4.88
CA VAL A 36 -13.46 -3.05 -5.72
C VAL A 36 -14.26 -4.21 -5.12
N TRP A 37 -14.24 -4.37 -3.81
CA TRP A 37 -14.99 -5.43 -3.12
C TRP A 37 -16.49 -5.29 -3.31
N LYS A 38 -17.05 -4.08 -3.15
CA LYS A 38 -18.45 -3.78 -3.42
C LYS A 38 -18.89 -4.15 -4.85
N GLN A 39 -17.97 -4.06 -5.80
CA GLN A 39 -18.24 -4.38 -7.20
C GLN A 39 -18.07 -5.87 -7.52
N ALA A 40 -17.12 -6.54 -6.86
CA ALA A 40 -16.80 -7.96 -7.08
C ALA A 40 -17.71 -8.92 -6.30
N ALA A 41 -18.23 -8.51 -5.14
CA ALA A 41 -19.13 -9.29 -4.31
C ALA A 41 -20.47 -8.56 -4.12
N PRO A 42 -21.36 -8.55 -5.12
CA PRO A 42 -22.72 -8.04 -4.97
C PRO A 42 -23.51 -9.00 -4.08
N GLY A 43 -23.50 -8.76 -2.77
CA GLY A 43 -24.23 -9.52 -1.77
C GLY A 43 -24.48 -8.69 -0.51
N ASP A 44 -25.34 -9.18 0.38
CA ASP A 44 -25.88 -8.44 1.53
C ASP A 44 -24.85 -7.92 2.55
N LYS A 45 -23.60 -8.41 2.50
CA LYS A 45 -22.53 -7.97 3.39
C LYS A 45 -21.57 -7.02 2.64
N PRO A 46 -21.56 -5.71 2.99
CA PRO A 46 -20.78 -4.70 2.27
C PRO A 46 -19.28 -4.79 2.51
N ASP A 47 -18.84 -5.59 3.50
CA ASP A 47 -17.45 -5.72 3.91
C ASP A 47 -16.87 -7.11 3.58
N PRO A 48 -15.59 -7.18 3.22
CA PRO A 48 -14.88 -8.44 2.96
C PRO A 48 -14.79 -9.32 4.21
N PRO A 49 -14.79 -10.66 4.05
CA PRO A 49 -14.71 -11.59 5.17
C PRO A 49 -13.41 -11.37 5.95
N GLY A 50 -13.56 -11.10 7.24
CA GLY A 50 -12.44 -10.90 8.14
C GLY A 50 -11.71 -12.20 8.47
N PRO A 51 -10.40 -12.14 8.78
CA PRO A 51 -9.61 -13.33 9.12
C PRO A 51 -10.04 -14.01 10.43
N LEU A 52 -10.82 -13.34 11.28
CA LEU A 52 -11.32 -13.87 12.55
C LEU A 52 -12.80 -14.30 12.48
N GLU A 53 -13.46 -14.17 11.33
CA GLU A 53 -14.86 -14.55 11.22
C GLU A 53 -15.02 -16.06 11.01
N SER A 54 -15.54 -16.74 12.04
CA SER A 54 -15.79 -18.20 12.02
C SER A 54 -16.92 -18.61 11.10
N GLU A 55 -17.74 -17.65 10.65
CA GLU A 55 -18.88 -17.87 9.75
C GLU A 55 -18.43 -18.22 8.32
N TYR A 56 -17.19 -17.88 7.94
CA TYR A 56 -16.69 -18.06 6.59
C TYR A 56 -15.75 -19.27 6.47
N PRO A 57 -15.89 -20.07 5.41
CA PRO A 57 -14.95 -21.14 5.13
C PRO A 57 -13.56 -20.56 4.79
N LEU A 58 -12.50 -21.23 5.24
CA LEU A 58 -11.11 -20.80 5.10
C LEU A 58 -10.71 -20.49 3.64
N ARG A 59 -11.26 -21.23 2.67
CA ARG A 59 -11.08 -20.96 1.23
C ARG A 59 -11.55 -19.55 0.84
N GLN A 60 -12.69 -19.12 1.35
CA GLN A 60 -13.27 -17.81 1.02
C GLN A 60 -12.46 -16.68 1.65
N ILE A 61 -11.98 -16.87 2.89
CA ILE A 61 -11.06 -15.94 3.56
C ILE A 61 -9.75 -15.80 2.77
N LEU A 62 -9.16 -16.91 2.30
CA LEU A 62 -7.93 -16.88 1.51
C LEU A 62 -8.10 -16.16 0.17
N ILE A 63 -9.23 -16.38 -0.53
CA ILE A 63 -9.52 -15.68 -1.79
C ILE A 63 -9.66 -14.17 -1.53
N ALA A 64 -10.38 -13.79 -0.47
CA ALA A 64 -10.54 -12.38 -0.11
C ALA A 64 -9.18 -11.73 0.22
N ALA A 65 -8.35 -12.42 1.00
CA ALA A 65 -7.00 -11.95 1.34
C ALA A 65 -6.10 -11.80 0.09
N ALA A 66 -6.20 -12.74 -0.87
CA ALA A 66 -5.45 -12.66 -2.12
C ALA A 66 -5.87 -11.45 -2.97
N VAL A 67 -7.18 -11.20 -3.09
CA VAL A 67 -7.71 -10.02 -3.80
C VAL A 67 -7.27 -8.72 -3.11
N GLN A 68 -7.34 -8.66 -1.78
CA GLN A 68 -6.85 -7.53 -1.01
C GLN A 68 -5.35 -7.28 -1.24
N GLY A 69 -4.54 -8.34 -1.20
CA GLY A 69 -3.10 -8.27 -1.46
C GLY A 69 -2.78 -7.78 -2.88
N ALA A 70 -3.53 -8.25 -3.89
CA ALA A 70 -3.37 -7.82 -5.27
C ALA A 70 -3.67 -6.32 -5.44
N ILE A 71 -4.77 -5.83 -4.85
CA ILE A 71 -5.14 -4.41 -4.90
C ILE A 71 -4.08 -3.55 -4.20
N PHE A 72 -3.63 -3.99 -3.02
CA PHE A 72 -2.56 -3.30 -2.30
C PHE A 72 -1.27 -3.20 -3.13
N ALA A 73 -0.87 -4.30 -3.78
CA ALA A 73 0.31 -4.32 -4.64
C ALA A 73 0.17 -3.33 -5.81
N VAL A 74 -0.98 -3.31 -6.49
CA VAL A 74 -1.25 -2.37 -7.60
C VAL A 74 -1.18 -0.92 -7.13
N VAL A 75 -1.84 -0.58 -6.02
CA VAL A 75 -1.84 0.78 -5.46
C VAL A 75 -0.42 1.20 -5.06
N LYS A 76 0.31 0.32 -4.37
CA LYS A 76 1.71 0.57 -3.99
C LYS A 76 2.56 0.83 -5.23
N THR A 77 2.50 -0.03 -6.24
CA THR A 77 3.26 0.13 -7.48
C THR A 77 2.91 1.42 -8.21
N ALA A 78 1.63 1.81 -8.25
CA ALA A 78 1.20 3.07 -8.84
C ALA A 78 1.79 4.28 -8.10
N ILE A 79 1.75 4.28 -6.75
CA ILE A 79 2.35 5.33 -5.92
C ILE A 79 3.86 5.38 -6.11
N ASP A 80 4.56 4.24 -6.04
CA ASP A 80 6.01 4.15 -6.22
C ASP A 80 6.42 4.71 -7.58
N ARG A 81 5.69 4.36 -8.64
CA ARG A 81 5.96 4.85 -10.01
C ARG A 81 5.68 6.34 -10.16
N ALA A 82 4.60 6.84 -9.57
CA ALA A 82 4.26 8.26 -9.60
C ALA A 82 5.28 9.09 -8.82
N GLY A 83 5.68 8.61 -7.63
CA GLY A 83 6.73 9.21 -6.82
C GLY A 83 8.08 9.21 -7.53
N ALA A 84 8.45 8.12 -8.19
CA ALA A 84 9.69 8.03 -8.97
C ALA A 84 9.74 9.05 -10.11
N ARG A 85 8.64 9.23 -10.84
CA ARG A 85 8.53 10.26 -11.88
C ARG A 85 8.55 11.68 -11.33
N ALA A 86 7.90 11.92 -10.19
CA ALA A 86 7.91 13.23 -9.54
C ALA A 86 9.33 13.60 -9.09
N PHE A 87 10.05 12.63 -8.51
CA PHE A 87 11.45 12.77 -8.13
C PHE A 87 12.33 13.05 -9.34
N GLU A 88 12.26 12.22 -10.38
CA GLU A 88 13.00 12.42 -11.64
C GLU A 88 12.72 13.79 -12.26
N ARG A 89 11.46 14.27 -12.20
CA ARG A 89 11.12 15.60 -12.73
C ARG A 89 11.74 16.75 -11.94
N TRP A 90 11.98 16.56 -10.65
CA TRP A 90 12.54 17.59 -9.77
C TRP A 90 14.06 17.55 -9.69
N THR A 91 14.65 16.35 -9.69
CA THR A 91 16.09 16.15 -9.52
C THR A 91 16.82 15.88 -10.84
N GLY A 92 16.10 15.47 -11.89
CA GLY A 92 16.68 15.00 -13.14
C GLY A 92 17.22 13.57 -13.08
N GLU A 93 17.18 12.92 -11.92
CA GLU A 93 17.72 11.57 -11.70
C GLU A 93 16.62 10.58 -11.34
N TRP A 94 16.68 9.39 -11.93
CA TRP A 94 15.76 8.31 -11.59
C TRP A 94 16.13 7.71 -10.22
N PRO A 95 15.20 7.59 -9.25
CA PRO A 95 15.54 7.16 -7.89
C PRO A 95 15.88 5.67 -7.75
N GLY A 96 15.74 4.89 -8.83
CA GLY A 96 16.07 3.47 -8.88
C GLY A 96 17.44 3.15 -9.49
N SER A 97 18.28 4.16 -9.76
CA SER A 97 19.67 4.01 -10.22
C SER A 97 20.65 3.82 -9.07
#